data_AF-A0A0C5VWI2-F1
#
_entry.id   AF-A0A0C5VWI2-F1
#
_cell.length_a   1.000
_cell.length_b   1.000
_cell.length_c   1.000
_cell.angle_alpha   90.00
_cell.angle_beta   90.00
_cell.angle_gamma   90.00
#
_symmetry.space_group_name_H-M   'P 1'
#
loop_
_entity.id
_entity.type
_entity.pdbx_description
1 polymer ?
#
loop_
_entity_poly.entity_id
_entity_poly.type
_entity_poly.pdbx_seq_one_letter_code
_entity_poly.pdbx_strand_id
1 'polypeptide(L)' 'MSHQKLDIEADHLGTAKALYNHETGEQLWATEHEVYGKTRNGQSHKTHPRNGFAVDPKLRFAG' A
#
# COMPACT_ATOMS: atom_id res chain seq x y z
N MET A 1 -10.12 11.65 -17.50
CA MET A 1 -9.43 10.66 -16.64
C MET A 1 -10.11 10.69 -15.29
N SER A 2 -10.67 9.57 -14.80
CA SER A 2 -11.19 9.52 -13.43
C SER A 2 -10.00 9.58 -12.46
N HIS A 3 -10.08 10.44 -11.45
CA HIS A 3 -9.14 10.39 -10.34
C HIS A 3 -9.59 9.23 -9.44
N GLN A 4 -8.82 8.14 -9.43
CA GLN A 4 -9.08 7.02 -8.55
C GLN A 4 -8.63 7.41 -7.14
N LYS A 5 -9.58 7.50 -6.19
CA LYS A 5 -9.28 7.78 -4.79
C LYS A 5 -8.79 6.51 -4.09
N LEU A 6 -7.75 6.64 -3.28
CA LEU A 6 -7.11 5.54 -2.55
C LEU A 6 -7.18 5.81 -1.04
N ASP A 7 -7.43 4.76 -0.27
CA ASP A 7 -7.38 4.79 1.19
C ASP A 7 -6.14 4.04 1.68
N ILE A 8 -5.47 4.61 2.68
CA ILE A 8 -4.32 4.00 3.34
C ILE A 8 -4.76 3.50 4.72
N GLU A 9 -4.54 2.21 4.99
CA GLU A 9 -4.61 1.68 6.34
C GLU A 9 -3.23 1.79 6.99
N ALA A 10 -3.19 2.31 8.22
CA ALA A 10 -1.99 2.43 9.02
C ALA A 10 -2.20 1.88 10.44
N ASP A 11 -1.13 1.45 11.08
CA ASP A 11 -1.19 1.01 12.48
C ASP A 11 -1.14 2.16 13.49
N HIS A 12 -1.16 1.79 14.77
CA HIS A 12 -1.13 2.74 15.88
C HIS A 12 0.11 3.65 15.92
N LEU A 13 1.17 3.33 15.16
CA LEU A 13 2.37 4.16 15.01
C LEU A 13 2.34 5.00 13.72
N GLY A 14 1.27 4.93 12.94
CA GLY A 14 1.16 5.59 11.64
C GLY A 14 1.88 4.84 10.52
N THR A 15 2.30 3.59 10.74
CA THR A 15 2.94 2.78 9.71
C THR A 15 1.90 2.23 8.76
N ALA A 16 1.98 2.56 7.47
CA ALA A 16 1.05 2.01 6.49
C ALA A 16 1.19 0.49 6.37
N LYS A 17 0.05 -0.22 6.31
CA LYS A 17 -0.02 -1.68 6.21
C LYS A 17 -0.79 -2.16 4.99
N ALA A 18 -1.70 -1.35 4.45
CA ALA A 18 -2.45 -1.72 3.27
C ALA A 18 -2.93 -0.50 2.48
N LEU A 19 -3.22 -0.73 1.20
CA LEU A 19 -3.84 0.23 0.30
C LEU A 19 -5.11 -0.36 -0.29
N TYR A 20 -6.17 0.44 -0.29
CA TYR A 20 -7.47 0.07 -0.84
C TYR A 20 -7.92 1.06 -1.90
N ASN A 21 -8.65 0.55 -2.89
CA ASN A 21 -9.45 1.39 -3.77
C ASN A 21 -10.66 1.90 -2.97
N HIS A 22 -10.80 3.22 -2.83
CA HIS A 22 -11.88 3.83 -2.06
C HIS A 22 -13.28 3.50 -2.59
N GLU A 23 -13.41 3.34 -3.91
CA GLU A 23 -14.70 3.14 -4.57
C GLU A 23 -15.15 1.67 -4.52
N THR A 24 -14.21 0.73 -4.60
CA THR A 24 -14.52 -0.71 -4.69
C THR A 24 -14.23 -1.49 -3.42
N GLY A 25 -13.45 -0.93 -2.49
CA GLY A 25 -12.92 -1.64 -1.33
C GLY A 25 -11.84 -2.67 -1.66
N GLU A 26 -11.41 -2.77 -2.91
CA GLU A 26 -10.40 -3.75 -3.35
C GLU A 26 -9.03 -3.44 -2.73
N GLN A 27 -8.40 -4.44 -2.11
CA GLN A 27 -7.04 -4.34 -1.58
C GLN A 27 -6.02 -4.42 -2.72
N LEU A 28 -5.29 -3.33 -2.94
CA LEU A 28 -4.32 -3.22 -4.02
C LEU A 28 -2.92 -3.66 -3.58
N TRP A 29 -2.60 -3.45 -2.30
CA TRP A 29 -1.31 -3.74 -1.71
C TRP A 29 -1.46 -3.98 -0.21
N ALA A 30 -0.60 -4.84 0.34
CA ALA A 30 -0.40 -4.92 1.78
C ALA A 30 1.05 -5.26 2.12
N THR A 31 1.42 -4.89 3.33
CA THR A 31 2.72 -5.16 3.91
C THR A 31 2.58 -5.51 5.38
N GLU A 32 3.42 -6.44 5.81
CA GLU A 32 3.64 -6.75 7.21
C GLU A 32 5.00 -6.23 7.63
N HIS A 33 5.05 -5.56 8.78
CA HIS A 33 6.28 -5.05 9.37
C HIS A 33 6.60 -5.79 10.67
N GLU A 34 7.86 -6.14 10.87
CA GLU A 34 8.40 -6.58 12.15
C GLU A 34 8.62 -5.37 13.09
N VAL A 35 9.06 -5.65 14.32
CA VAL A 35 9.51 -4.62 15.26
C VAL A 35 10.60 -3.77 14.60
N TYR A 36 10.52 -2.45 14.78
CA TYR A 36 11.39 -1.43 14.13
C TYR A 36 11.19 -1.21 12.62
N GLY A 37 10.00 -1.52 12.09
CA GLY A 37 9.63 -1.10 10.73
C GLY A 37 10.30 -1.90 9.60
N LYS A 38 11.00 -3.00 9.94
CA LYS A 38 11.55 -3.91 8.94
C LYS A 38 10.41 -4.65 8.24
N THR A 39 10.26 -4.47 6.93
CA THR A 39 9.26 -5.20 6.15
C THR A 39 9.54 -6.71 6.17
N ARG A 40 8.58 -7.48 6.69
CA ARG A 40 8.63 -8.94 6.72
C ARG A 40 8.15 -9.53 5.40
N ASN A 41 7.09 -8.95 4.85
CA ASN A 41 6.48 -9.38 3.60
C ASN A 41 5.72 -8.20 2.98
N GLY A 42 5.95 -7.90 1.71
CA GLY A 42 5.24 -6.88 0.95
C GLY A 42 4.68 -7.49 -0.33
N GLN A 43 3.37 -7.42 -0.52
CA GLN A 43 2.70 -7.98 -1.69
C GLN A 43 1.81 -6.94 -2.37
N SER A 44 2.01 -6.84 -3.67
CA SER A 44 1.13 -6.10 -4.57
C SER A 44 0.16 -7.08 -5.21
N HIS A 45 -1.13 -6.81 -5.12
CA HIS A 45 -2.17 -7.64 -5.74
C HIS A 45 -2.61 -7.11 -7.11
N LYS A 46 -2.08 -5.95 -7.53
CA LYS A 46 -2.44 -5.33 -8.80
C LYS A 46 -1.25 -4.68 -9.49
N THR A 47 -1.28 -4.64 -10.82
CA THR A 47 -0.36 -3.84 -11.64
C THR A 47 -1.04 -2.52 -12.00
N HIS A 48 -0.29 -1.43 -11.89
CA HIS A 48 -0.77 -0.10 -12.18
C HIS A 48 -0.99 0.04 -13.71
N PRO A 49 -2.22 0.38 -14.15
CA PRO A 49 -2.62 0.23 -15.55
C PRO A 49 -1.91 1.18 -16.52
N ARG A 50 -1.31 2.26 -16.01
CA ARG A 50 -0.63 3.27 -16.83
C ARG A 50 0.84 2.97 -17.12
N ASN A 51 1.52 2.29 -16.20
CA ASN A 51 2.98 2.13 -16.25
C ASN A 51 3.43 0.67 -16.11
N GLY A 52 2.49 -0.26 -15.89
CA GLY A 52 2.76 -1.70 -15.84
C GLY A 52 3.52 -2.16 -14.60
N PHE A 53 3.83 -1.27 -13.65
CA PHE A 53 4.53 -1.63 -12.42
C PHE A 53 3.57 -2.14 -11.37
N ALA A 54 4.05 -2.99 -10.46
CA ALA A 54 3.31 -3.37 -9.27
C ALA A 54 2.85 -2.13 -8.49
N VAL A 55 1.63 -2.16 -7.96
CA VAL A 55 1.14 -1.12 -7.05
C VAL A 55 1.90 -1.27 -5.73
N ASP A 56 2.94 -0.45 -5.59
CA ASP A 56 3.75 -0.31 -4.39
C ASP A 56 3.83 1.20 -4.08
N PRO A 57 3.35 1.66 -2.92
CA PRO A 57 3.40 3.07 -2.56
C PRO A 57 4.82 3.60 -2.32
N LYS A 58 5.86 2.73 -2.38
CA LYS A 58 7.27 3.08 -2.16
C LYS A 58 7.45 3.92 -0.91
N LEU A 59 6.72 3.56 0.15
CA LEU A 59 6.78 4.27 1.43
C LEU A 59 8.17 4.07 2.00
N ARG A 60 8.97 5.14 1.95
CA ARG A 60 10.25 5.18 2.65
C ARG A 60 9.94 5.36 4.13
N PHE A 61 10.28 4.35 4.92
CA PHE A 61 10.34 4.50 6.36
C PHE A 61 11.39 5.56 6.69
N ALA A 62 10.96 6.68 7.28
CA ALA A 62 11.85 7.63 7.95
C ALA A 62 11.95 7.18 9.42
N GLY A 63 12.71 6.12 9.66
CA GLY A 63 13.14 5.74 11.00
C GLY A 63 14.29 6.61 11.48
#